data_AF-A0AAE1ZC87-F1
#
_entry.id   AF-A0AAE1ZC87-F1
#
_cell.length_a   1.000
_cell.length_b   1.000
_cell.length_c   1.000
_cell.angle_alpha   90.00
_cell.angle_beta   90.00
_cell.angle_gamma   90.00
#
_symmetry.space_group_name_H-M   'P 1'
#
loop_
_entity.id
_entity.type
_entity.pdbx_description
1 polymer ?
#
loop_
_entity_poly.entity_id
_entity_poly.type
_entity_poly.pdbx_seq_one_letter_code
_entity_poly.pdbx_strand_id
1 'polypeptide(L)'
;MIHVTEGPLNIDLLRESYQDELFNYIDAQPSPKVIYWEKDLLAHVSSVVNNSDLKNHGVMNSFLLQSTSDIYSPSSCKSVIFIISPKVSIVDSVQSFMVR
;
A
#
# COMPACT_ATOMS: atom_id res chain seq x y z
N MET A 1 -14.80 11.36 -16.30
CA MET A 1 -13.82 10.30 -16.58
C MET A 1 -13.03 10.79 -17.79
N ILE A 2 -11.83 11.30 -17.58
CA ILE A 2 -11.01 11.86 -18.67
C ILE A 2 -10.39 10.68 -19.39
N HIS A 3 -10.72 10.52 -20.68
CA HIS A 3 -10.11 9.53 -21.55
C HIS A 3 -8.67 10.02 -21.86
N VAL A 4 -7.68 9.60 -21.08
CA VAL A 4 -6.27 10.05 -21.23
C VAL A 4 -5.55 9.26 -22.36
N THR A 5 -6.30 8.69 -23.28
CA THR A 5 -5.80 7.83 -24.38
C THR A 5 -5.81 8.51 -25.75
N GLU A 6 -6.20 9.79 -25.84
CA GLU A 6 -6.30 10.48 -27.14
C GLU A 6 -4.99 11.17 -27.61
N GLY A 7 -3.89 11.05 -26.84
CA GLY A 7 -2.57 11.57 -27.19
C GLY A 7 -1.57 10.49 -27.61
N PRO A 8 -0.39 10.87 -28.18
CA PRO A 8 0.64 9.90 -28.60
C PRO A 8 1.31 9.16 -27.43
N LEU A 9 1.06 9.59 -26.19
CA LEU A 9 1.59 8.99 -24.97
C LEU A 9 0.46 8.23 -24.26
N ASN A 10 0.57 6.91 -24.21
CA ASN A 10 -0.36 6.08 -23.45
C ASN A 10 0.04 6.04 -21.97
N ILE A 11 -0.62 6.84 -21.14
CA ILE A 11 -0.40 6.90 -19.69
C ILE A 11 -0.81 5.58 -18.99
N ASP A 12 -1.68 4.77 -19.60
CA ASP A 12 -2.07 3.50 -19.00
C ASP A 12 -0.90 2.51 -18.94
N LEU A 13 0.03 2.54 -19.91
CA LEU A 13 1.27 1.74 -19.85
C LEU A 13 2.15 2.10 -18.64
N LEU A 14 2.18 3.39 -18.28
CA LEU A 14 2.92 3.85 -17.11
C LEU A 14 2.24 3.38 -15.82
N ARG A 15 0.90 3.46 -15.78
CA ARG A 15 0.11 2.95 -14.64
C ARG A 15 0.34 1.45 -14.45
N GLU A 16 0.24 0.66 -15.52
CA GLU A 16 0.45 -0.79 -15.51
C GLU A 16 1.87 -1.13 -15.02
N SER A 17 2.90 -0.46 -15.54
CA SER A 17 4.29 -0.70 -15.11
C SER A 17 4.50 -0.47 -13.60
N TYR A 18 3.95 0.62 -13.04
CA TYR A 18 4.08 0.89 -11.59
C TYR A 18 3.21 -0.03 -10.75
N GLN A 19 2.05 -0.44 -11.26
CA GLN A 19 1.19 -1.40 -10.61
C GLN A 19 1.89 -2.76 -10.48
N ASP A 20 2.49 -3.25 -11.57
CA ASP A 20 3.26 -4.48 -11.59
C ASP A 20 4.45 -4.42 -10.63
N GLU A 21 5.20 -3.32 -10.63
CA GLU A 21 6.32 -3.12 -9.71
C GLU A 21 5.88 -3.17 -8.24
N LEU A 22 4.78 -2.48 -7.90
CA LEU A 22 4.22 -2.52 -6.55
C LEU A 22 3.82 -3.94 -6.13
N PHE A 23 3.14 -4.68 -7.01
CA PHE A 23 2.72 -6.04 -6.70
C PHE A 23 3.88 -7.01 -6.60
N ASN A 24 4.95 -6.84 -7.40
CA ASN A 24 6.17 -7.63 -7.26
C ASN A 24 6.78 -7.47 -5.84
N TYR A 25 6.80 -6.25 -5.29
CA TYR A 25 7.25 -6.04 -3.91
C TYR A 25 6.31 -6.65 -2.86
N ILE A 26 5.00 -6.56 -3.09
CA ILE A 26 4.00 -7.15 -2.19
C ILE A 26 4.10 -8.68 -2.20
N ASP A 27 4.23 -9.30 -3.37
CA ASP A 27 4.26 -10.76 -3.55
C ASP A 27 5.56 -11.41 -3.05
N ALA A 28 6.65 -10.64 -2.96
CA ALA A 28 7.88 -11.08 -2.31
C ALA A 28 7.70 -11.40 -0.80
N GLN A 29 6.63 -10.92 -0.18
CA GLN A 29 6.35 -11.14 1.25
C GLN A 29 5.35 -12.30 1.48
N PRO A 30 5.54 -13.13 2.52
CA PRO A 30 4.63 -14.24 2.84
C PRO A 30 3.16 -13.81 3.08
N SER A 31 2.22 -14.60 2.55
CA SER A 31 0.77 -14.45 2.79
C SER A 31 0.27 -15.31 3.97
N PRO A 32 -0.80 -14.90 4.68
CA PRO A 32 -1.55 -13.66 4.49
C PRO A 32 -0.81 -12.43 5.05
N LYS A 33 -0.98 -11.29 4.39
CA LYS A 33 -0.25 -10.06 4.70
C LYS A 33 -1.20 -8.89 4.99
N VAL A 34 -0.70 -7.90 5.72
CA VAL A 34 -1.41 -6.66 6.03
C VAL A 34 -0.60 -5.46 5.57
N ILE A 35 -1.29 -4.43 5.07
CA ILE A 35 -0.66 -3.18 4.64
C ILE A 35 -1.10 -2.02 5.52
N TYR A 36 -0.14 -1.24 6.00
CA TYR A 36 -0.35 0.07 6.61
C TYR A 36 0.09 1.17 5.66
N TRP A 37 -0.83 2.09 5.37
CA TRP A 37 -0.63 3.19 4.42
C TRP A 37 -0.45 4.51 5.16
N GLU A 38 0.56 5.28 4.81
CA GLU A 38 0.50 6.72 5.08
C GLU A 38 -0.72 7.33 4.37
N LYS A 39 -1.46 8.17 5.10
CA LYS A 39 -2.70 8.79 4.63
C LYS A 39 -2.52 9.55 3.31
N ASP A 40 -1.47 10.36 3.21
CA ASP A 40 -1.22 11.19 2.03
C ASP A 40 -0.89 10.31 0.80
N LEU A 41 -0.15 9.22 1.00
CA LEU A 41 0.21 8.29 -0.08
C LEU A 41 -0.97 7.47 -0.57
N LEU A 42 -1.84 6.99 0.33
CA LEU A 42 -3.00 6.19 -0.06
C LEU A 42 -3.87 6.94 -1.08
N ALA A 43 -4.07 8.24 -0.90
CA ALA A 43 -4.84 9.07 -1.83
C ALA A 43 -4.26 9.01 -3.25
N HIS A 44 -2.93 9.06 -3.40
CA HIS A 44 -2.27 8.96 -4.69
C HIS A 44 -2.29 7.54 -5.28
N VAL A 45 -1.98 6.54 -4.45
CA VAL A 45 -1.89 5.13 -4.89
C VAL A 45 -3.26 4.55 -5.25
N SER A 46 -4.35 5.05 -4.68
CA SER A 46 -5.70 4.61 -4.99
C SER A 46 -6.12 4.77 -6.46
N SER A 47 -5.41 5.62 -7.22
CA SER A 47 -5.60 5.78 -8.66
C SER A 47 -4.92 4.69 -9.51
N VAL A 48 -4.03 3.91 -8.89
CA VAL A 48 -3.24 2.85 -9.52
C VAL A 48 -3.69 1.47 -9.05
N VAL A 49 -4.03 1.33 -7.77
CA VAL A 49 -4.37 0.03 -7.16
C VAL A 49 -5.68 0.11 -6.38
N ASN A 50 -6.51 -0.92 -6.54
CA ASN A 50 -7.77 -1.06 -5.81
C ASN A 50 -7.69 -2.18 -4.75
N ASN A 51 -8.69 -2.23 -3.85
CA ASN A 51 -8.72 -3.24 -2.79
C ASN A 51 -8.91 -4.68 -3.29
N SER A 52 -9.54 -4.90 -4.45
CA SER A 52 -9.66 -6.25 -5.02
C SER A 52 -8.32 -6.78 -5.49
N ASP A 53 -7.50 -5.94 -6.12
CA ASP A 53 -6.16 -6.33 -6.57
C ASP A 53 -5.33 -6.74 -5.36
N LEU A 54 -5.29 -5.92 -4.30
CA LEU A 54 -4.56 -6.23 -3.07
C LEU A 54 -4.96 -7.59 -2.47
N LYS A 55 -6.25 -7.93 -2.47
CA LYS A 55 -6.73 -9.24 -2.01
C LYS A 55 -6.21 -10.39 -2.86
N ASN A 56 -6.11 -10.22 -4.18
CA ASN A 56 -5.55 -11.21 -5.09
C ASN A 56 -4.05 -11.47 -4.78
N HIS A 57 -3.34 -10.46 -4.28
CA HIS A 57 -1.94 -10.53 -3.83
C HIS A 57 -1.78 -10.96 -2.35
N GLY A 58 -2.84 -11.53 -1.75
CA GLY A 58 -2.82 -12.12 -0.41
C GLY A 58 -2.93 -11.10 0.74
N VAL A 59 -3.25 -9.84 0.45
CA VAL A 59 -3.50 -8.81 1.45
C VAL A 59 -4.88 -9.02 2.06
N MET A 60 -4.93 -9.38 3.35
CA MET A 60 -6.20 -9.63 4.04
C MET A 60 -6.88 -8.33 4.49
N ASN A 61 -6.08 -7.37 4.96
CA ASN A 61 -6.55 -6.09 5.47
C ASN A 61 -5.55 -4.99 5.12
N SER A 62 -6.09 -3.78 4.92
CA SER A 62 -5.33 -2.56 4.75
C SER A 62 -5.81 -1.52 5.76
N PHE A 63 -4.87 -0.78 6.33
CA PHE A 63 -5.13 0.21 7.38
C PHE A 63 -4.39 1.51 7.10
N LEU A 64 -4.87 2.61 7.67
CA LEU A 64 -4.10 3.85 7.72
C LEU A 64 -3.09 3.77 8.87
N LEU A 65 -1.86 4.18 8.62
CA LEU A 65 -0.84 4.38 9.64
C LEU A 65 -1.25 5.60 10.49
N GLN A 66 -1.77 5.32 11.68
CA GLN A 66 -2.14 6.33 12.67
C GLN A 66 -1.25 6.21 13.89
N SER A 67 -0.90 7.36 14.50
CA SER A 67 -0.08 7.42 15.71
C SER A 67 -0.79 6.80 16.93
N THR A 68 -2.13 6.83 16.94
CA THR A 68 -2.96 6.46 18.10
C THR A 68 -3.54 5.05 18.02
N SER A 69 -3.58 4.44 19.21
CA SER A 69 -4.09 3.11 19.60
C SER A 69 -5.37 2.68 18.89
N ASP A 70 -5.35 1.43 18.37
CA ASP A 70 -6.46 0.47 18.23
C ASP A 70 -6.33 -0.45 17.00
N ILE A 71 -5.32 -0.25 16.14
CA ILE A 71 -5.13 -1.05 14.93
C ILE A 71 -3.98 -2.06 15.11
N TYR A 72 -4.27 -3.19 15.76
CA TYR A 72 -3.36 -4.33 15.77
C TYR A 72 -3.39 -5.07 14.44
N SER A 73 -2.23 -5.56 14.01
CA SER A 73 -2.21 -6.55 12.93
C SER A 73 -2.92 -7.81 13.41
N PRO A 74 -3.81 -8.41 12.60
CA PRO A 74 -4.43 -9.69 12.94
C PRO A 74 -3.36 -10.73 13.26
N SER A 75 -3.54 -11.49 14.34
CA SER A 75 -2.59 -12.53 14.75
C SER A 75 -2.37 -13.63 13.70
N SER A 76 -3.25 -13.73 12.71
CA SER A 76 -3.16 -14.65 11.58
C SER A 76 -2.27 -14.17 10.43
N CYS A 77 -1.82 -12.91 10.43
CA CYS A 77 -0.93 -12.40 9.39
C CYS A 77 0.50 -12.92 9.55
N LYS A 78 1.18 -13.17 8.43
CA LYS A 78 2.61 -13.55 8.38
C LYS A 78 3.53 -12.39 8.06
N SER A 79 3.00 -11.35 7.43
CA SER A 79 3.77 -10.18 7.01
C SER A 79 3.00 -8.88 7.25
N VAL A 80 3.71 -7.87 7.71
CA VAL A 80 3.22 -6.49 7.84
C VAL A 80 4.05 -5.61 6.91
N ILE A 81 3.39 -4.90 6.01
CA ILE A 81 4.01 -4.04 5.00
C ILE A 81 3.62 -2.59 5.30
N PHE A 82 4.61 -1.70 5.35
CA PHE A 82 4.39 -0.26 5.51
C PHE A 82 4.67 0.44 4.19
N ILE A 83 3.71 1.21 3.68
CA ILE A 83 3.88 2.06 2.50
C ILE A 83 3.88 3.51 2.98
N ILE A 84 5.08 4.09 3.01
CA ILE A 84 5.38 5.36 3.67
C ILE A 84 6.21 6.28 2.77
N SER A 85 6.05 7.58 2.97
CA SER A 85 6.96 8.59 2.42
C SER A 85 8.16 8.75 3.35
N PRO A 86 9.30 9.22 2.82
CA PRO A 86 10.53 9.37 3.60
C PRO A 86 10.47 10.62 4.52
N LYS A 87 9.49 10.68 5.42
CA LYS A 87 9.30 11.73 6.43
C LYS A 87 9.66 11.18 7.81
N VAL A 88 10.47 11.93 8.58
CA VAL A 88 10.90 11.52 9.94
C VAL A 88 9.71 11.18 10.84
N SER A 89 8.67 12.03 10.84
CA SER A 89 7.47 11.81 11.65
C SER A 89 6.71 10.52 11.31
N ILE A 90 6.80 10.05 10.06
CA ILE A 90 6.20 8.79 9.63
C ILE A 90 7.04 7.61 10.08
N VAL A 91 8.38 7.72 9.99
CA VAL A 91 9.31 6.72 10.51
C VAL A 91 9.13 6.54 12.03
N ASP A 92 8.98 7.64 12.78
CA ASP A 92 8.70 7.60 14.22
C ASP A 92 7.39 6.89 14.53
N SER A 93 6.39 7.03 13.64
CA SER A 93 5.10 6.34 13.76
C SER A 93 5.24 4.83 13.51
N VAL A 94 6.05 4.41 12.54
CA VAL A 94 6.37 2.99 12.29
C VAL A 94 7.16 2.40 13.46
N GLN A 95 8.18 3.10 13.96
CA GLN A 95 8.93 2.66 15.14
C GLN A 95 7.99 2.50 16.34
N SER A 96 7.13 3.48 16.58
CA SER A 96 6.14 3.42 17.66
C SER A 96 5.19 2.25 17.51
N PHE A 97 4.85 1.83 16.30
CA PHE A 97 4.05 0.63 16.05
C PHE A 97 4.83 -0.65 16.41
N MET A 98 6.11 -0.73 16.05
CA MET A 98 6.93 -1.95 16.23
C MET A 98 7.33 -2.24 17.69
N VAL A 99 7.48 -1.20 18.51
CA VAL A 99 7.94 -1.33 19.90
C VAL A 99 6.77 -1.54 20.88
N ARG A 100 5.53 -1.52 20.39
CA ARG A 100 4.32 -1.71 21.19
C ARG A 100 4.04 -3.17 21.52
#